data_AF-I5C3U9-F1
#
_entry.id   AF-I5C3U9-F1
#
_cell.length_a   1.000
_cell.length_b   1.000
_cell.length_c   1.000
_cell.angle_alpha   90.00
_cell.angle_beta   90.00
_cell.angle_gamma   90.00
#
_symmetry.space_group_name_H-M   'P 1'
#
loop_
_entity.id
_entity.type
_entity.pdbx_description
1 polymer ?
#
loop_
_entity_poly.entity_id
_entity_poly.type
_entity_poly.pdbx_seq_one_letter_code
_entity_poly.pdbx_strand_id
1 'polypeptide(L)'
;MSHNFTLEKKFLAGLPVQGYRYIGMLGPKKKFVKMLDALRADEVPEDVYQQAAAAYAPIGLQLGAEGPAEIALAVCAEILAVRKQMAPKHLKDIEGPIHKHVLG
;
A
#
# COMPACT_ATOMS: atom_id res chain seq x y z
N MET A 1 -0.32 2.91 14.00
CA MET A 1 -1.56 2.10 13.98
C MET A 1 -2.60 2.77 14.85
N SER A 2 -3.55 3.51 14.28
CA SER A 2 -4.71 3.98 15.03
C SER A 2 -5.88 3.07 14.70
N HIS A 3 -6.38 2.27 15.65
CA HIS A 3 -7.63 1.50 15.47
C HIS A 3 -8.89 2.39 15.34
N ASN A 4 -8.70 3.69 15.16
CA ASN A 4 -9.74 4.70 15.07
C ASN A 4 -10.00 5.03 13.60
N PHE A 5 -11.13 4.53 13.10
CA PHE A 5 -11.59 4.73 11.73
C PHE A 5 -11.66 6.21 11.34
N THR A 6 -12.18 7.06 12.23
CA THR A 6 -12.32 8.50 11.96
C THR A 6 -10.97 9.18 11.79
N LEU A 7 -9.97 8.78 12.59
CA LEU A 7 -8.63 9.35 12.50
C LEU A 7 -7.92 8.89 11.21
N GLU A 8 -8.02 7.61 10.85
CA GLU A 8 -7.48 7.10 9.59
C GLU A 8 -8.11 7.78 8.37
N LYS A 9 -9.43 8.03 8.40
CA LYS A 9 -10.15 8.78 7.34
C LYS A 9 -9.56 10.17 7.18
N LYS A 10 -9.37 10.90 8.30
CA LYS A 10 -8.78 12.24 8.30
C LYS A 10 -7.36 12.24 7.75
N PHE A 11 -6.55 11.23 8.08
CA PHE A 11 -5.21 11.12 7.52
C PHE A 11 -5.25 10.91 6.00
N LEU A 12 -6.07 9.98 5.52
CA LEU A 12 -6.18 9.72 4.08
C LEU A 12 -6.70 10.94 3.30
N ALA A 13 -7.73 11.62 3.82
CA ALA A 13 -8.27 12.83 3.20
C ALA A 13 -7.32 14.04 3.28
N GLY A 14 -6.49 14.11 4.31
CA GLY A 14 -5.59 15.23 4.56
C GLY A 14 -4.18 15.06 3.99
N LEU A 15 -3.86 13.91 3.37
CA LEU A 15 -2.58 13.73 2.69
C LEU A 15 -2.53 14.69 1.49
N PRO A 16 -1.47 15.53 1.37
CA PRO A 16 -1.34 16.40 0.22
C PRO A 16 -1.33 15.56 -1.06
N VAL A 17 -1.96 16.05 -2.12
CA VAL A 17 -1.95 15.35 -3.41
C VAL A 17 -0.56 15.47 -4.01
N GLN A 18 0.18 14.36 -3.98
CA GLN A 18 1.52 14.26 -4.54
C GLN A 18 1.77 12.86 -5.06
N GLY A 19 2.71 12.70 -5.99
CA GLY A 19 3.06 11.42 -6.61
C GLY A 19 3.75 10.45 -5.65
N TYR A 20 3.10 10.09 -4.55
CA TYR A 20 3.58 9.09 -3.60
C TYR A 20 3.80 7.78 -4.33
N ARG A 21 4.99 7.21 -4.17
CA ARG A 21 5.28 5.89 -4.71
C ARG A 21 4.53 4.79 -3.96
N TYR A 22 4.15 5.03 -2.70
CA TYR A 22 3.55 4.02 -1.86
C TYR A 22 2.71 4.64 -0.73
N ILE A 23 1.47 4.17 -0.59
CA ILE A 23 0.60 4.42 0.56
C ILE A 23 0.00 3.08 0.94
N GLY A 24 0.14 2.64 2.19
CA GLY A 24 -0.35 1.34 2.64
C GLY A 24 -1.29 1.48 3.83
N MET A 25 -2.37 0.70 3.83
CA MET A 25 -3.31 0.62 4.94
C MET A 25 -3.36 -0.79 5.52
N LEU A 26 -3.03 -0.89 6.81
CA LEU A 26 -3.15 -2.14 7.55
C LEU A 26 -4.61 -2.39 7.95
N GLY A 27 -5.07 -3.62 7.70
CA GLY A 27 -6.39 -4.08 8.12
C GLY A 27 -7.12 -4.83 6.99
N PRO A 28 -8.29 -5.41 7.29
CA PRO A 28 -9.02 -6.20 6.32
C PRO A 28 -9.53 -5.33 5.17
N LYS A 29 -9.57 -5.88 3.95
CA LYS A 29 -10.06 -5.21 2.74
C LYS A 29 -11.44 -4.55 2.94
N LYS A 30 -12.34 -5.19 3.70
CA LYS A 30 -13.67 -4.65 4.03
C LYS A 30 -13.60 -3.29 4.74
N LYS A 31 -12.60 -3.05 5.60
CA LYS A 31 -12.40 -1.78 6.29
C LYS A 31 -11.98 -0.68 5.31
N PHE A 32 -11.11 -1.00 4.37
CA PHE A 32 -10.67 -0.07 3.34
C PHE A 32 -11.80 0.32 2.39
N VAL A 33 -12.62 -0.63 1.93
CA VAL A 33 -13.81 -0.31 1.10
C VAL A 33 -14.74 0.67 1.82
N LYS A 34 -15.05 0.40 3.10
CA LYS A 34 -15.83 1.33 3.94
C LYS A 34 -15.18 2.71 4.07
N MET A 35 -13.85 2.77 4.09
CA MET A 35 -13.11 4.02 4.14
C MET A 35 -13.32 4.82 2.85
N LEU A 36 -13.19 4.18 1.69
CA LEU A 36 -13.42 4.81 0.39
C LEU A 36 -14.87 5.28 0.24
N ASP A 37 -15.84 4.47 0.66
CA ASP A 37 -17.26 4.85 0.64
C ASP A 37 -17.50 6.10 1.51
N ALA A 38 -16.88 6.16 2.70
CA ALA A 38 -17.00 7.31 3.59
C ALA A 38 -16.32 8.57 3.01
N LEU A 39 -15.17 8.43 2.35
CA LEU A 39 -14.51 9.56 1.67
C LEU A 39 -15.36 10.07 0.50
N ARG A 40 -16.01 9.17 -0.24
CA ARG A 40 -16.93 9.52 -1.33
C ARG A 40 -18.15 10.27 -0.81
N ALA A 41 -18.71 9.83 0.31
CA ALA A 41 -19.85 10.47 0.97
C ALA A 41 -19.51 11.84 1.58
N ASP A 42 -18.25 12.05 2.00
CA ASP A 42 -17.75 13.34 2.46
C ASP A 42 -17.44 14.33 1.31
N GLU A 43 -17.67 13.92 0.06
CA GLU A 43 -17.41 14.74 -1.15
C GLU A 43 -15.98 15.30 -1.21
N VAL A 44 -14.99 14.49 -0.79
CA VAL A 44 -13.58 14.90 -0.91
C VAL A 44 -13.21 15.17 -2.36
N PRO A 45 -12.27 16.09 -2.64
CA PRO A 45 -11.78 16.34 -3.99
C PRO A 45 -11.39 15.05 -4.72
N GLU A 46 -11.68 14.98 -6.02
CA GLU A 46 -11.52 13.75 -6.80
C GLU A 46 -10.07 13.26 -6.82
N ASP A 47 -9.09 14.17 -6.88
CA ASP A 47 -7.67 13.86 -6.83
C ASP A 47 -7.25 13.24 -5.49
N VAL A 48 -7.79 13.74 -4.37
CA VAL A 48 -7.63 13.16 -3.03
C VAL A 48 -8.24 11.76 -2.97
N TYR A 49 -9.46 11.58 -3.51
CA TYR A 49 -10.11 10.28 -3.56
C TYR A 49 -9.29 9.26 -4.37
N GLN A 50 -8.83 9.64 -5.56
CA GLN A 50 -8.02 8.76 -6.42
C GLN A 50 -6.68 8.39 -5.75
N GLN A 51 -6.02 9.34 -5.08
CA GLN A 51 -4.82 9.06 -4.29
C GLN A 51 -5.10 8.06 -3.16
N ALA A 52 -6.21 8.22 -2.43
CA ALA A 52 -6.59 7.30 -1.37
C ALA A 52 -6.97 5.91 -1.91
N ALA A 53 -7.67 5.85 -3.03
CA ALA A 53 -8.07 4.61 -3.72
C ALA A 53 -6.88 3.82 -4.26
N ALA A 54 -5.77 4.49 -4.58
CA ALA A 54 -4.52 3.87 -5.03
C ALA A 54 -3.70 3.22 -3.89
N ALA A 55 -4.14 3.29 -2.64
CA ALA A 55 -3.44 2.70 -1.51
C ALA A 55 -3.43 1.15 -1.54
N TYR A 56 -2.34 0.56 -1.04
CA TYR A 56 -2.18 -0.87 -0.84
C TYR A 56 -2.92 -1.31 0.43
N ALA A 57 -4.07 -1.97 0.26
CA ALA A 57 -4.97 -2.32 1.36
C ALA A 57 -5.66 -3.69 1.12
N PRO A 58 -5.32 -4.75 1.88
CA PRO A 58 -4.32 -4.77 2.95
C PRO A 58 -2.91 -4.52 2.45
N ILE A 59 -2.13 -3.85 3.29
CA ILE A 59 -0.69 -3.64 3.09
C ILE A 59 0.08 -4.96 3.20
N GLY A 60 1.10 -5.13 2.36
CA GLY A 60 2.06 -6.23 2.40
C GLY A 60 1.85 -7.30 1.33
N LEU A 61 2.95 -7.97 0.97
CA LEU A 61 2.92 -9.09 0.04
C LEU A 61 2.32 -10.36 0.65
N GLN A 62 1.74 -11.21 -0.19
CA GLN A 62 1.23 -12.51 0.19
C GLN A 62 2.40 -13.49 0.49
N LEU A 63 2.92 -13.42 1.71
CA LEU A 63 3.99 -14.30 2.21
C LEU A 63 3.48 -15.35 3.21
N GLY A 64 2.16 -15.41 3.47
CA GLY A 64 1.59 -16.28 4.49
C GLY A 64 1.85 -15.81 5.92
N ALA A 65 2.02 -14.50 6.12
CA ALA A 65 2.35 -13.92 7.42
C ALA A 65 1.21 -14.04 8.45
N GLU A 66 1.52 -14.52 9.65
CA GLU A 66 0.61 -14.63 10.79
C GLU A 66 1.01 -13.71 11.95
N GLY A 67 2.32 -13.60 12.20
CA GLY A 67 2.86 -12.83 13.32
C GLY A 67 3.24 -11.39 12.97
N PRO A 68 3.41 -10.49 13.97
CA PRO A 68 3.85 -9.11 13.73
C PRO A 68 5.16 -8.98 12.95
N ALA A 69 6.13 -9.86 13.22
CA ALA A 69 7.41 -9.87 12.52
C ALA A 69 7.27 -10.26 11.04
N GLU A 70 6.42 -11.26 10.75
CA GLU A 70 6.15 -11.72 9.40
C GLU A 70 5.33 -10.69 8.60
N ILE A 71 4.37 -10.03 9.27
CA ILE A 71 3.61 -8.92 8.69
C ILE A 71 4.56 -7.76 8.35
N ALA A 72 5.47 -7.41 9.27
CA ALA A 72 6.48 -6.39 9.01
C ALA A 72 7.37 -6.75 7.80
N LEU A 73 7.78 -8.02 7.69
CA LEU A 73 8.54 -8.50 6.54
C LEU A 73 7.74 -8.40 5.24
N ALA A 74 6.46 -8.80 5.24
CA ALA A 74 5.57 -8.69 4.09
C ALA A 74 5.39 -7.23 3.62
N VAL A 75 5.26 -6.30 4.56
CA VAL A 75 5.18 -4.85 4.29
C VAL A 75 6.49 -4.33 3.71
N CYS A 76 7.63 -4.63 4.34
CA CYS A 76 8.94 -4.21 3.85
C CYS A 76 9.22 -4.74 2.43
N ALA A 77 8.85 -5.99 2.16
CA ALA A 77 8.99 -6.60 0.84
C ALA A 77 8.11 -5.91 -0.21
N GLU A 78 6.86 -5.55 0.13
CA GLU A 78 5.98 -4.79 -0.78
C GLU A 78 6.54 -3.40 -1.09
N ILE A 79 6.97 -2.66 -0.06
CA ILE A 79 7.57 -1.33 -0.22
C ILE A 79 8.79 -1.41 -1.15
N LEU A 80 9.66 -2.41 -0.97
CA LEU A 80 10.83 -2.59 -1.81
C LEU A 80 10.45 -2.91 -3.27
N ALA A 81 9.49 -3.82 -3.47
CA ALA A 81 8.99 -4.20 -4.78
C ALA A 81 8.43 -2.98 -5.54
N VAL A 82 7.59 -2.18 -4.88
CA VAL A 82 7.01 -0.95 -5.44
C VAL A 82 8.10 0.09 -5.74
N ARG A 83 9.03 0.31 -4.81
CA ARG A 83 10.16 1.24 -5.00
C ARG A 83 11.05 0.83 -6.19
N LYS A 84 11.22 -0.46 -6.42
CA LYS A 84 12.01 -1.01 -7.54
C LYS A 84 11.19 -1.18 -8.81
N GLN A 85 9.89 -0.89 -8.78
CA GLN A 85 8.96 -1.14 -9.89
C GLN A 85 9.04 -2.59 -10.39
N MET A 86 9.15 -3.53 -9.44
CA MET A 86 9.29 -4.94 -9.72
C MET A 86 8.12 -5.72 -9.10
N ALA A 87 7.53 -6.62 -9.89
CA ALA A 87 6.62 -7.61 -9.34
C ALA A 87 7.43 -8.67 -8.57
N PRO A 88 7.00 -9.07 -7.37
CA PRO A 88 7.61 -10.17 -6.64
C PRO A 88 7.52 -11.47 -7.45
N LYS A 89 8.65 -12.18 -7.58
CA LYS A 89 8.75 -13.46 -8.28
C LYS A 89 9.77 -14.35 -7.58
N HIS A 90 9.69 -15.66 -7.77
CA HIS A 90 10.77 -16.53 -7.31
C HIS A 90 12.00 -16.32 -8.19
N LEU A 91 13.18 -16.24 -7.58
CA LEU A 91 14.44 -16.04 -8.30
C LEU A 91 14.73 -17.17 -9.32
N LYS A 92 14.30 -18.39 -9.03
CA LYS A 92 14.44 -19.54 -9.95
C LYS A 92 13.65 -19.38 -11.25
N ASP A 93 12.63 -18.51 -11.26
CA ASP A 93 11.78 -18.23 -12.43
C ASP A 93 12.25 -16.98 -13.18
N ILE A 94 13.38 -16.38 -12.77
CA ILE A 94 13.99 -15.23 -13.45
C ILE A 94 15.08 -15.73 -14.39
N GLU A 95 14.93 -15.40 -15.67
CA GLU A 95 16.00 -15.58 -16.66
C GLU A 95 16.95 -14.38 -16.65
N GLY A 96 18.25 -14.64 -16.74
CA GLY A 96 19.29 -13.61 -16.79
C GLY A 96 19.77 -13.11 -15.40
N PRO A 97 20.48 -11.98 -15.35
CA PRO A 97 21.09 -11.48 -14.12
C PRO A 97 20.07 -11.08 -13.06
N ILE A 98 20.34 -11.44 -11.80
CA ILE A 98 19.48 -11.12 -10.63
C ILE A 98 19.35 -9.62 -10.41
N HIS A 99 20.44 -8.88 -10.67
CA HIS A 99 20.47 -7.43 -10.52
C HIS A 99 20.49 -6.77 -11.89
N LYS A 100 19.41 -6.03 -12.19
CA LYS A 100 19.47 -5.01 -13.24
C LYS A 100 20.29 -3.86 -12.67
N HIS A 101 21.48 -3.60 -13.22
CA HIS A 101 22.19 -2.35 -12.94
C HIS A 101 21.31 -1.20 -13.44
N VAL A 102 20.62 -0.52 -12.52
CA VAL A 102 19.89 0.70 -12.84
C VAL A 102 20.92 1.83 -12.72
N LEU A 103 21.35 2.37 -13.86
CA LEU A 103 22.07 3.64 -13.90
C LEU A 103 21.06 4.74 -13.54
N GLY A 104 21.15 5.25 -12.31
CA GLY A 104 20.48 6.49 -11.87
C GLY A 104 19.02 6.36 -11.50
#